data_AF-A0A178YST7-F1
#
_entry.id   AF-A0A178YST7-F1
#
_cell.length_a   1.000
_cell.length_b   1.000
_cell.length_c   1.000
_cell.angle_alpha   90.00
_cell.angle_beta   90.00
_cell.angle_gamma   90.00
#
_symmetry.space_group_name_H-M   'P 1'
#
loop_
_entity.id
_entity.type
_entity.pdbx_description
1 polymer ?
#
loop_
_entity_poly.entity_id
_entity_poly.type
_entity_poly.pdbx_seq_one_letter_code
_entity_poly.pdbx_strand_id
1 'polypeptide(L)' 'MLNAPAIWPVALEAVKRIDALFDIELDINGLSASDWLQRRQKDSRPLADELEASLRFERTKLSRNSPVTKSIDTC' A
#
# COMPACT_ATOMS: atom_id res chain seq x y z
N MET A 1 -3.05 26.64 10.85
CA MET A 1 -3.47 25.32 11.41
C MET A 1 -4.27 24.60 10.34
N LEU A 2 -3.66 23.64 9.65
CA LEU A 2 -4.42 22.77 8.73
C LEU A 2 -5.19 21.78 9.61
N ASN A 3 -6.51 21.92 9.66
CA ASN A 3 -7.38 20.87 10.16
C ASN A 3 -7.24 19.70 9.19
N ALA A 4 -6.43 18.71 9.54
CA ALA A 4 -6.42 17.44 8.83
C ALA A 4 -7.86 16.89 8.92
N PRO A 5 -8.58 16.75 7.79
CA PRO A 5 -9.89 16.10 7.79
C PRO A 5 -9.69 14.72 8.41
N ALA A 6 -10.66 14.26 9.21
CA ALA A 6 -10.65 12.95 9.85
C ALA A 6 -9.99 11.92 8.93
N ILE A 7 -8.81 11.43 9.33
CA ILE A 7 -8.04 10.49 8.52
C ILE A 7 -9.00 9.34 8.25
N TRP A 8 -9.38 9.17 6.99
CA TRP A 8 -10.30 8.11 6.59
C TRP A 8 -9.65 6.79 7.05
N PRO A 9 -10.31 5.93 7.86
CA PRO A 9 -9.63 4.80 8.49
C PRO A 9 -8.87 3.90 7.50
N VAL A 10 -9.40 3.72 6.29
CA VAL A 10 -8.72 3.02 5.20
C VAL A 10 -7.44 3.73 4.71
N ALA A 11 -7.42 5.07 4.67
CA ALA A 11 -6.25 5.81 4.27
C ALA A 11 -5.12 5.67 5.30
N LEU A 12 -5.46 5.70 6.60
CA LEU A 12 -4.49 5.43 7.67
C LEU A 12 -3.90 4.02 7.55
N GLU A 13 -4.77 3.04 7.35
CA GLU A 13 -4.38 1.64 7.23
C GLU A 13 -3.56 1.35 5.97
N ALA A 14 -3.81 2.06 4.88
CA ALA A 14 -2.98 2.01 3.67
C ALA A 14 -1.60 2.63 3.92
N VAL A 15 -1.52 3.80 4.58
CA VAL A 15 -0.24 4.45 4.92
C VAL A 15 0.62 3.54 5.79
N LYS A 16 0.07 2.94 6.85
CA LYS A 16 0.81 1.99 7.71
C LYS A 16 1.38 0.79 6.94
N ARG A 17 0.63 0.25 5.99
CA ARG A 17 1.09 -0.87 5.15
C ARG A 17 2.19 -0.45 4.18
N ILE A 18 2.08 0.76 3.63
CA ILE A 18 3.12 1.36 2.80
C ILE A 18 4.40 1.60 3.61
N ASP A 19 4.29 2.13 4.84
CA ASP A 19 5.44 2.32 5.73
C ASP A 19 6.14 1.00 6.02
N ALA A 20 5.39 -0.07 6.33
CA ALA A 20 5.97 -1.41 6.54
C ALA A 20 6.67 -1.97 5.30
N LEU A 21 6.14 -1.71 4.10
CA LEU A 21 6.81 -2.04 2.83
C LEU A 21 8.13 -1.26 2.68
N PHE A 22 8.12 0.04 2.99
CA PHE A 22 9.32 0.87 2.92
C PHE A 22 10.40 0.39 3.89
N ASP A 23 10.05 0.05 5.14
CA ASP A 23 11.02 -0.46 6.12
C ASP A 23 11.73 -1.73 5.61
N ILE A 24 11.00 -2.64 4.95
CA ILE A 24 11.59 -3.85 4.33
C ILE A 24 12.50 -3.47 3.16
N GLU A 25 12.04 -2.62 2.24
CA GLU A 25 12.83 -2.20 1.08
C GLU A 25 14.10 -1.45 1.50
N LEU A 26 14.07 -0.70 2.60
CA LEU A 26 15.23 -0.09 3.22
C LEU A 26 16.19 -1.12 3.85
N ASP A 27 15.68 -2.13 4.58
CA ASP A 27 16.49 -3.20 5.18
C ASP A 27 17.28 -3.99 4.12
N ILE A 28 16.64 -4.27 2.98
CA ILE A 28 17.23 -5.09 1.91
C ILE A 28 18.04 -4.27 0.90
N ASN A 29 18.11 -2.95 1.08
CA ASN A 29 18.86 -2.07 0.19
C ASN A 29 20.37 -2.37 0.25
N GLY A 30 21.02 -2.42 -0.91
CA GLY A 30 22.45 -2.75 -1.02
C GLY A 30 22.79 -4.25 -1.09
N LEU A 31 21.78 -5.13 -1.03
CA LEU A 31 21.97 -6.55 -1.36
C LEU A 31 22.32 -6.75 -2.84
N SER A 32 22.84 -7.94 -3.15
CA SER A 32 22.98 -8.38 -4.54
C SER A 32 21.61 -8.44 -5.22
N ALA A 33 21.55 -8.30 -6.54
CA ALA A 33 20.27 -8.30 -7.26
C ALA A 33 19.45 -9.59 -7.03
N SER A 34 20.12 -10.74 -6.89
CA SER A 34 19.46 -12.02 -6.61
C SER A 34 18.89 -12.09 -5.20
N ASP A 35 19.65 -11.63 -4.20
CA ASP A 35 19.22 -11.64 -2.80
C ASP A 35 18.11 -10.61 -2.58
N TRP A 36 18.22 -9.44 -3.19
CA TRP A 36 17.19 -8.41 -3.20
C TRP A 36 15.88 -8.96 -3.78
N LEU A 37 15.92 -9.61 -4.95
CA LEU A 37 14.72 -10.19 -5.56
C LEU A 37 14.09 -11.28 -4.68
N GLN A 38 14.91 -12.16 -4.11
CA GLN A 38 14.42 -13.22 -3.24
C GLN A 38 13.75 -12.64 -1.98
N ARG A 39 14.39 -11.67 -1.32
CA ARG A 39 13.83 -11.01 -0.13
C ARG A 39 12.56 -10.25 -0.47
N ARG A 40 12.52 -9.53 -1.59
CA ARG A 40 11.32 -8.81 -2.03
C ARG A 40 10.14 -9.74 -2.32
N GLN A 41 10.39 -10.90 -2.92
CA GLN A 41 9.34 -11.90 -3.14
C GLN A 41 8.86 -12.55 -1.85
N LYS A 42 9.74 -12.69 -0.85
CA LYS A 42 9.41 -13.35 0.41
C LYS A 42 8.73 -12.40 1.40
N ASP A 43 9.23 -11.18 1.50
CA ASP A 43 8.93 -10.26 2.59
C ASP A 43 8.02 -9.11 2.13
N SER A 44 8.33 -8.46 0.99
CA SER A 44 7.51 -7.34 0.47
C SER A 44 6.23 -7.83 -0.22
N ARG A 45 6.30 -8.92 -1.00
CA ARG A 45 5.18 -9.36 -1.84
C ARG A 45 3.89 -9.68 -1.08
N PRO A 46 3.91 -10.40 0.07
CA PRO A 46 2.69 -10.65 0.83
C PRO A 46 2.00 -9.37 1.31
N LEU A 47 2.76 -8.36 1.71
CA LEU A 47 2.22 -7.06 2.16
C LEU A 47 1.63 -6.26 1.00
N ALA A 48 2.27 -6.31 -0.17
CA ALA A 48 1.75 -5.68 -1.37
C ALA A 48 0.44 -6.34 -1.85
N ASP A 49 0.38 -7.67 -1.83
CA ASP A 49 -0.81 -8.44 -2.19
C ASP A 49 -1.98 -8.15 -1.22
N GLU A 50 -1.71 -8.06 0.09
CA GLU A 50 -2.71 -7.70 1.10
C GLU A 50 -3.22 -6.26 0.91
N LEU A 51 -2.31 -5.31 0.62
CA LEU A 51 -2.66 -3.93 0.34
C LEU A 51 -3.55 -3.82 -0.90
N GLU A 52 -3.22 -4.52 -1.99
CA GLU A 52 -4.06 -4.55 -3.19
C GLU A 52 -5.45 -5.13 -2.86
N ALA A 53 -5.51 -6.28 -2.19
CA ALA A 53 -6.78 -6.91 -1.83
C ALA A 53 -7.66 -5.99 -0.99
N SER A 54 -7.07 -5.29 -0.02
CA SER A 54 -7.77 -4.30 0.79
C SER A 54 -8.28 -3.12 -0.04
N LEU A 55 -7.46 -2.56 -0.94
CA LEU A 55 -7.87 -1.44 -1.79
C LEU A 55 -9.00 -1.85 -2.76
N ARG A 56 -8.92 -3.05 -3.34
CA ARG A 56 -9.98 -3.61 -4.19
C ARG A 56 -11.28 -3.80 -3.41
N PHE A 57 -11.21 -4.27 -2.16
CA PHE A 57 -12.37 -4.38 -1.28
C PHE A 57 -12.99 -3.01 -0.97
N GLU A 58 -12.18 -2.03 -0.63
CA GLU A 58 -12.64 -0.67 -0.30
C GLU A 58 -13.26 0.03 -1.52
N ARG A 59 -12.72 -0.23 -2.72
CA ARG A 59 -13.34 0.22 -3.98
C ARG A 59 -14.77 -0.27 -4.13
N THR A 60 -15.11 -1.50 -3.74
CA THR A 60 -16.49 -2.03 -3.84
C THR A 60 -17.51 -1.23 -3.03
N LYS A 61 -17.06 -0.51 -2.00
CA LYS A 61 -17.89 0.32 -1.12
C LYS A 61 -18.08 1.75 -1.63
N LEU A 62 -17.30 2.17 -2.64
CA LEU A 62 -17.29 3.54 -3.14
C LEU A 62 -18.29 3.74 -4.29
N SER A 63 -18.82 4.97 -4.37
CA SER A 63 -19.56 5.40 -5.56
C SER A 63 -18.66 5.39 -6.79
N ARG A 64 -19.21 4.98 -7.94
CA ARG A 64 -18.50 4.93 -9.23
C ARG A 64 -17.86 6.26 -9.63
N ASN A 65 -18.44 7.38 -9.21
CA ASN A 65 -17.97 8.73 -9.58
C ASN A 65 -17.07 9.38 -8.51
N SER A 66 -16.71 8.66 -7.45
CA SER A 66 -15.78 9.19 -6.43
C SER A 66 -14.37 9.39 -7.03
N PRO A 67 -13.70 10.51 -6.75
CA PRO A 67 -12.28 10.69 -7.09
C PRO A 67 -11.37 9.56 -6.56
N VAL A 68 -11.74 8.97 -5.42
CA VAL A 68 -11.01 7.85 -4.80
C VAL A 68 -11.13 6.58 -5.64
N THR A 69 -12.30 6.32 -6.23
CA THR A 69 -12.52 5.17 -7.13
C THR A 69 -11.57 5.22 -8.33
N LYS A 70 -11.46 6.40 -8.96
CA LYS A 70 -10.54 6.59 -10.10
C LYS A 70 -9.09 6.34 -9.71
N SER A 71 -8.70 6.75 -8.50
CA SER A 71 -7.34 6.54 -7.99
C SER A 71 -7.04 5.07 -7.78
N ILE A 72 -7.97 4.31 -7.18
CA ILE A 72 -7.82 2.87 -6.97
C ILE A 72 -7.85 2.09 -8.31
N ASP A 73 -8.65 2.51 -9.28
CA ASP A 73 -8.77 1.84 -10.58
C ASP A 73 -7.52 2.02 -11.48
N THR A 74 -6.65 3.01 -11.18
CA THR A 74 -5.39 3.24 -11.92
C THR A 74 -4.14 2.67 -11.24
N CYS A 75 -4.29 2.06 -10.06
CA CYS A 75 -3.25 1.24 -9.43
C CYS A 75 -3.22 -0.16 -10.09
#